data_AF-W0JCN6-F1
#
_entry.id   AF-W0JCN6-F1
#
_cell.length_a   1.000
_cell.length_b   1.000
_cell.length_c   1.000
_cell.angle_alpha   90.00
_cell.angle_beta   90.00
_cell.angle_gamma   90.00
#
_symmetry.space_group_name_H-M   'P 1'
#
loop_
_entity.id
_entity.type
_entity.pdbx_description
1 polymer ?
#
loop_
_entity_poly.entity_id
_entity_poly.type
_entity_poly.pdbx_seq_one_letter_code
_entity_poly.pdbx_strand_id
1 'polypeptide(L)'
;MKTVLFPVFSAFALTACCARADVSLVCPTTAINVLPGETFSVTLNLLITGDERVSGVDYFWRIDGATSGMFAIIGRDFAGSVFDDPMFSNAAITQSPANELAPQNGHVLGAVPEDWETYADTGTHFLATYTFSVSTSVTGTFVLGTVSHPDSGWGDTDFNSHDFTGHATVTLNVGPFIPEPVTCSLLIGILVTGTLVCHRRQTFRAKTIAH
;
A
#
# COMPACT_ATOMS: atom_id res chain seq x y z
N MET A 1 -62.48 32.29 9.26
CA MET A 1 -61.08 32.31 8.77
C MET A 1 -60.69 30.89 8.43
N LYS A 2 -60.35 30.61 7.17
CA LYS A 2 -60.03 29.27 6.65
C LYS A 2 -58.51 29.17 6.50
N THR A 3 -57.86 28.39 7.35
CA THR A 3 -56.41 28.17 7.33
C THR A 3 -56.09 27.14 6.26
N VAL A 4 -55.33 27.53 5.23
CA VAL A 4 -54.88 26.65 4.16
C VAL A 4 -53.48 26.15 4.52
N LEU A 5 -53.34 24.83 4.73
CA LEU A 5 -52.04 24.17 4.93
C LEU A 5 -51.40 23.90 3.56
N PHE A 6 -50.21 24.44 3.32
CA PHE A 6 -49.40 24.08 2.16
C PHE A 6 -48.44 22.94 2.54
N PRO A 7 -48.34 21.87 1.74
CA PRO A 7 -47.35 20.82 1.96
C PRO A 7 -45.95 21.34 1.56
N VAL A 8 -45.02 21.26 2.51
CA VAL A 8 -43.59 21.49 2.26
C VAL A 8 -43.02 20.23 1.62
N PHE A 9 -42.78 20.26 0.31
CA PHE A 9 -42.00 19.23 -0.36
C PHE A 9 -40.51 19.51 -0.13
N SER A 10 -39.88 18.74 0.77
CA SER A 10 -38.42 18.68 0.86
C SER A 10 -37.88 17.94 -0.37
N ALA A 11 -37.39 18.70 -1.35
CA ALA A 11 -36.61 18.15 -2.45
C ALA A 11 -35.24 17.74 -1.92
N PHE A 12 -35.00 16.43 -1.79
CA PHE A 12 -33.65 15.89 -1.64
C PHE A 12 -32.91 16.10 -2.97
N ALA A 13 -32.05 17.12 -3.03
CA ALA A 13 -31.10 17.27 -4.11
C ALA A 13 -30.07 16.12 -4.00
N LEU A 14 -30.20 15.12 -4.86
CA LEU A 14 -29.15 14.14 -5.11
C LEU A 14 -28.01 14.88 -5.81
N THR A 15 -27.00 15.30 -5.05
CA THR A 15 -25.75 15.78 -5.62
C THR A 15 -25.11 14.59 -6.34
N ALA A 16 -25.21 14.56 -7.66
CA ALA A 16 -24.41 13.65 -8.47
C ALA A 16 -22.94 14.03 -8.23
N CYS A 17 -22.24 13.20 -7.45
CA CYS A 17 -20.78 13.26 -7.39
C CYS A 17 -20.30 12.80 -8.77
N CYS A 18 -19.93 13.74 -9.64
CA CYS A 18 -19.19 13.38 -10.85
C CYS A 18 -17.90 12.72 -10.37
N ALA A 19 -17.79 11.40 -10.54
CA ALA A 19 -16.54 10.71 -10.27
C ALA A 19 -15.48 11.32 -11.18
N ARG A 20 -14.46 11.91 -10.56
CA ARG A 20 -13.34 12.49 -11.30
C ARG A 20 -12.53 11.34 -11.91
N ALA A 21 -12.11 11.53 -13.16
CA ALA A 21 -11.06 10.72 -13.76
C ALA A 21 -9.81 10.80 -12.86
N ASP A 22 -9.34 9.65 -12.38
CA ASP A 22 -8.15 9.57 -11.52
C ASP A 22 -7.25 8.41 -11.97
N VAL A 23 -5.94 8.66 -11.94
CA VAL A 23 -4.90 7.64 -12.15
C VAL A 23 -4.09 7.48 -10.86
N SER A 24 -3.99 6.27 -10.34
CA SER A 24 -3.24 5.98 -9.10
C SER A 24 -2.33 4.78 -9.25
N LEU A 25 -1.14 4.88 -8.67
CA LEU A 25 -0.27 3.73 -8.47
C LEU A 25 -0.72 2.98 -7.21
N VAL A 26 -0.96 1.68 -7.33
CA VAL A 26 -1.45 0.85 -6.22
C VAL A 26 -0.63 -0.42 -6.07
N CYS A 27 -0.43 -0.83 -4.83
CA CYS A 27 0.22 -2.09 -4.47
C CYS A 27 -0.77 -2.93 -3.64
N PRO A 28 -1.02 -4.20 -4.01
CA PRO A 28 -1.90 -5.07 -3.22
C PRO A 28 -1.27 -5.45 -1.87
N THR A 29 0.07 -5.43 -1.77
CA THR A 29 0.80 -5.72 -0.55
C THR A 29 0.98 -4.45 0.27
N THR A 30 0.52 -4.46 1.52
CA THR A 30 0.62 -3.29 2.42
C THR A 30 1.79 -3.38 3.40
N ALA A 31 2.28 -4.60 3.69
CA ALA A 31 3.41 -4.80 4.58
C ALA A 31 4.26 -6.02 4.16
N ILE A 32 5.57 -5.92 4.37
CA ILE A 32 6.55 -6.98 4.09
C ILE A 32 7.50 -7.11 5.29
N ASN A 33 7.70 -8.33 5.76
CA ASN A 33 8.75 -8.66 6.72
C ASN A 33 9.89 -9.36 5.97
N VAL A 34 11.11 -8.84 6.13
CA VAL A 34 12.30 -9.36 5.43
C VAL A 34 13.50 -9.38 6.38
N LEU A 35 14.36 -10.39 6.23
CA LEU A 35 15.59 -10.46 7.02
C LEU A 35 16.69 -9.61 6.37
N PRO A 36 17.65 -9.07 7.15
CA PRO A 36 18.82 -8.39 6.57
C PRO A 36 19.60 -9.35 5.66
N GLY A 37 19.96 -8.90 4.46
CA GLY A 37 20.67 -9.71 3.45
C GLY A 37 19.78 -10.48 2.48
N GLU A 38 18.46 -10.52 2.71
CA GLU A 38 17.50 -11.20 1.83
C GLU A 38 16.97 -10.28 0.72
N THR A 39 16.19 -10.87 -0.18
CA THR A 39 15.42 -10.17 -1.21
C THR A 39 13.93 -10.21 -0.92
N PHE A 40 13.19 -9.23 -1.42
CA PHE A 40 11.72 -9.24 -1.41
C PHE A 40 11.18 -8.72 -2.75
N SER A 41 9.91 -9.02 -3.03
CA SER A 41 9.25 -8.56 -4.25
C SER A 41 8.01 -7.72 -3.96
N VAL A 42 7.75 -6.74 -4.83
CA VAL A 42 6.58 -5.84 -4.77
C VAL A 42 5.95 -5.77 -6.15
N THR A 43 4.65 -6.05 -6.23
CA THR A 43 3.86 -5.88 -7.45
C THR A 43 3.22 -4.51 -7.46
N LEU A 44 3.41 -3.78 -8.56
CA LEU A 44 2.79 -2.49 -8.80
C LEU A 44 1.74 -2.60 -9.89
N ASN A 45 0.60 -1.95 -9.65
CA ASN A 45 -0.47 -1.80 -10.63
C ASN A 45 -0.80 -0.32 -10.82
N LEU A 46 -1.37 -0.01 -11.97
CA LEU A 46 -2.01 1.26 -12.29
C LEU A 46 -3.52 1.09 -12.14
N LEU A 47 -4.15 1.93 -11.33
CA LEU A 47 -5.60 2.03 -11.23
C LEU A 47 -6.06 3.28 -11.98
N ILE A 48 -6.88 3.08 -13.01
CA ILE A 48 -7.50 4.13 -13.82
C ILE A 48 -9.00 4.13 -13.52
N THR A 49 -9.55 5.25 -13.08
CA THR A 49 -10.99 5.43 -12.82
C THR A 49 -11.59 6.53 -13.69
N GLY A 50 -12.92 6.55 -13.81
CA GLY A 50 -13.62 7.48 -14.70
C GLY A 50 -13.34 7.19 -16.17
N ASP A 51 -13.50 8.20 -17.02
CA ASP A 51 -13.28 8.12 -18.48
C ASP A 51 -11.83 8.46 -18.89
N GLU A 52 -10.87 8.28 -17.98
CA GLU A 52 -9.45 8.55 -18.23
C GLU A 52 -8.80 7.47 -19.09
N ARG A 53 -7.82 7.88 -19.89
CA ARG A 53 -7.06 7.01 -20.79
C ARG A 53 -5.58 7.33 -20.66
N VAL A 54 -4.75 6.31 -20.45
CA VAL A 54 -3.31 6.48 -20.17
C VAL A 54 -2.47 5.89 -21.30
N SER A 55 -1.62 6.70 -21.93
CA SER A 55 -0.68 6.29 -22.98
C SER A 55 0.74 6.03 -22.48
N GLY A 56 1.01 6.30 -21.20
CA GLY A 56 2.32 6.09 -20.60
C GLY A 56 2.30 6.41 -19.12
N VAL A 57 3.23 5.83 -18.38
CA VAL A 57 3.44 6.09 -16.96
C VAL A 57 4.89 6.41 -16.69
N ASP A 58 5.14 7.27 -15.70
CA ASP A 58 6.49 7.59 -15.26
C ASP A 58 6.55 7.80 -13.74
N TYR A 59 7.38 7.03 -13.05
CA TYR A 59 7.51 7.08 -11.59
C TYR A 59 8.87 6.61 -11.10
N PHE A 60 9.09 6.76 -9.79
CA PHE A 60 10.28 6.30 -9.08
C PHE A 60 9.89 5.55 -7.81
N TRP A 61 10.76 4.63 -7.38
CA TRP A 61 10.69 4.06 -6.03
C TRP A 61 11.52 4.90 -5.06
N ARG A 62 10.98 5.13 -3.87
CA ARG A 62 11.62 5.81 -2.75
C ARG A 62 11.45 4.99 -1.48
N ILE A 63 12.46 4.96 -0.62
CA ILE A 63 12.32 4.41 0.73
C ILE A 63 12.60 5.52 1.73
N ASP A 64 11.57 5.92 2.48
CA ASP A 64 11.68 6.95 3.50
C ASP A 64 12.52 6.41 4.68
N GLY A 65 13.50 7.21 5.11
CA GLY A 65 14.43 6.84 6.20
C GLY A 65 15.60 5.95 5.79
N ALA A 66 15.69 5.53 4.53
CA ALA A 66 16.85 4.80 4.02
C ALA A 66 17.99 5.75 3.58
N THR A 67 19.22 5.27 3.71
CA THR A 67 20.40 5.90 3.11
C THR A 67 20.96 5.04 1.96
N SER A 68 21.86 5.62 1.17
CA SER A 68 22.49 4.92 0.03
C SER A 68 23.08 3.58 0.44
N GLY A 69 22.79 2.53 -0.35
CA GLY A 69 23.30 1.17 -0.15
C GLY A 69 22.50 0.32 0.85
N MET A 70 21.45 0.86 1.47
CA MET A 70 20.57 0.05 2.33
C MET A 70 19.67 -0.89 1.52
N PHE A 71 19.15 -0.40 0.39
CA PHE A 71 18.26 -1.14 -0.50
C PHE A 71 18.66 -0.88 -1.95
N ALA A 72 18.41 -1.84 -2.83
CA ALA A 72 18.55 -1.68 -4.27
C ALA A 72 17.47 -2.47 -4.99
N ILE A 73 17.03 -1.98 -6.15
CA ILE A 73 16.26 -2.79 -7.08
C ILE A 73 17.26 -3.72 -7.77
N ILE A 74 16.91 -4.99 -7.94
CA ILE A 74 17.79 -5.97 -8.61
C ILE A 74 17.06 -6.74 -9.72
N GLY A 75 15.75 -6.52 -9.86
CA GLY A 75 14.94 -7.12 -10.91
C GLY A 75 13.65 -6.34 -11.13
N ARG A 76 13.16 -6.41 -12.37
CA ARG A 76 11.85 -5.92 -12.81
C ARG A 76 11.30 -6.96 -13.78
N ASP A 77 10.12 -7.50 -13.47
CA ASP A 77 9.38 -8.43 -14.33
C ASP A 77 8.07 -7.77 -14.74
N PHE A 78 7.91 -7.53 -16.05
CA PHE A 78 6.72 -6.91 -16.64
C PHE A 78 5.94 -7.92 -17.50
N ALA A 79 6.21 -9.21 -17.40
CA ALA A 79 5.52 -10.24 -18.16
C ALA A 79 4.00 -10.17 -17.92
N GLY A 80 3.23 -9.92 -18.99
CA GLY A 80 1.78 -9.76 -18.93
C GLY A 80 1.31 -8.34 -18.60
N SER A 81 2.22 -7.36 -18.52
CA SER A 81 1.83 -5.95 -18.52
C SER A 81 1.35 -5.54 -19.91
N VAL A 82 0.39 -4.62 -19.95
CA VAL A 82 0.02 -3.90 -21.18
C VAL A 82 0.95 -2.72 -21.44
N PHE A 83 1.79 -2.37 -20.47
CA PHE A 83 2.82 -1.36 -20.58
C PHE A 83 4.16 -2.06 -20.74
N ASP A 84 4.66 -2.09 -21.97
CA ASP A 84 5.97 -2.65 -22.23
C ASP A 84 7.05 -1.68 -21.75
N ASP A 85 8.20 -2.25 -21.35
CA ASP A 85 9.40 -1.45 -21.16
C ASP A 85 9.88 -1.03 -22.56
N PRO A 86 9.68 0.23 -22.98
CA PRO A 86 10.05 0.59 -24.33
C PRO A 86 11.58 0.46 -24.40
N MET A 87 12.06 -0.42 -25.26
CA MET A 87 13.49 -0.54 -25.56
C MET A 87 14.01 0.76 -26.21
N PHE A 88 14.21 1.83 -25.44
CA PHE A 88 14.93 3.03 -25.89
C PHE A 88 16.36 2.98 -25.42
N SER A 89 17.15 2.12 -26.07
CA SER A 89 18.56 1.81 -25.75
C SER A 89 19.56 2.98 -25.59
N ASN A 90 19.19 4.27 -25.72
CA ASN A 90 20.14 5.37 -25.83
C ASN A 90 19.80 6.70 -25.10
N ALA A 91 18.74 6.81 -24.28
CA ALA A 91 18.43 8.06 -23.57
C ALA A 91 18.95 8.05 -22.11
N ALA A 92 20.20 8.44 -21.88
CA ALA A 92 20.78 8.48 -20.54
C ALA A 92 20.10 9.54 -19.64
N ILE A 93 19.59 9.15 -18.47
CA ILE A 93 19.31 10.08 -17.36
C ILE A 93 20.63 10.75 -16.95
N THR A 94 20.68 12.07 -17.06
CA THR A 94 21.85 12.88 -16.68
C THR A 94 21.95 13.17 -15.18
N GLN A 95 20.86 13.02 -14.41
CA GLN A 95 20.86 13.23 -12.96
C GLN A 95 19.60 12.64 -12.29
N SER A 96 19.76 11.76 -11.30
CA SER A 96 18.64 11.35 -10.42
C SER A 96 18.40 12.42 -9.35
N PRO A 97 17.14 12.70 -8.98
CA PRO A 97 16.83 13.36 -7.72
C PRO A 97 17.47 12.61 -6.54
N ALA A 98 17.91 13.34 -5.52
CA ALA A 98 18.49 12.72 -4.34
C ALA A 98 17.44 11.87 -3.59
N ASN A 99 17.83 10.68 -3.13
CA ASN A 99 17.05 9.75 -2.29
C ASN A 99 16.07 8.79 -3.02
N GLU A 100 16.15 8.65 -4.34
CA GLU A 100 15.41 7.62 -5.09
C GLU A 100 16.26 6.37 -5.33
N LEU A 101 15.61 5.20 -5.46
CA LEU A 101 16.31 3.91 -5.61
C LEU A 101 16.80 3.64 -7.05
N ALA A 102 17.95 2.96 -7.15
CA ALA A 102 18.59 2.49 -8.39
C ALA A 102 18.65 0.95 -8.47
N PRO A 103 18.85 0.33 -9.66
CA PRO A 103 18.93 0.94 -10.97
C PRO A 103 17.56 1.43 -11.44
N GLN A 104 17.54 2.71 -11.79
CA GLN A 104 16.70 3.23 -12.85
C GLN A 104 17.43 2.74 -14.11
N ASN A 105 16.87 1.84 -14.91
CA ASN A 105 17.58 1.23 -16.05
C ASN A 105 17.89 2.30 -17.11
N GLY A 106 18.89 3.18 -16.90
CA GLY A 106 19.17 4.34 -17.76
C GLY A 106 18.03 5.37 -17.88
N HIS A 107 16.82 5.02 -17.42
CA HIS A 107 15.54 5.69 -17.60
C HIS A 107 14.73 5.61 -16.30
N VAL A 108 13.82 6.55 -16.14
CA VAL A 108 12.84 6.59 -15.07
C VAL A 108 12.04 5.29 -15.12
N LEU A 109 11.44 4.83 -14.02
CA LEU A 109 10.60 3.63 -14.03
C LEU A 109 9.28 3.98 -14.74
N GLY A 110 9.37 4.12 -16.06
CA GLY A 110 8.26 4.35 -16.95
C GLY A 110 7.98 3.12 -17.81
N ALA A 111 6.83 3.16 -18.46
CA ALA A 111 6.41 2.17 -19.43
C ALA A 111 5.34 2.81 -20.34
N VAL A 112 5.30 2.37 -21.59
CA VAL A 112 4.28 2.78 -22.57
C VAL A 112 3.66 1.52 -23.16
N PRO A 113 2.40 1.55 -23.60
CA PRO A 113 1.84 0.45 -24.36
C PRO A 113 2.66 0.17 -25.63
N GLU A 114 2.71 -1.10 -26.06
CA GLU A 114 3.46 -1.54 -27.25
C GLU A 114 3.12 -0.71 -28.49
N ASP A 115 1.84 -0.36 -28.61
CA ASP A 115 1.31 0.57 -29.60
C ASP A 115 0.91 1.86 -28.89
N TRP A 116 1.61 2.95 -29.19
CA TRP A 116 1.39 4.28 -28.60
C TRP A 116 0.02 4.88 -28.94
N GLU A 117 -0.69 4.33 -29.95
CA GLU A 117 -2.09 4.66 -30.25
C GLU A 117 -3.09 3.88 -29.38
N THR A 118 -2.62 2.85 -28.68
CA THR A 118 -3.42 2.02 -27.78
C THR A 118 -3.30 2.52 -26.35
N TYR A 119 -4.35 3.22 -25.89
CA TYR A 119 -4.40 3.70 -24.50
C TYR A 119 -4.89 2.61 -23.55
N ALA A 120 -4.37 2.60 -22.33
CA ALA A 120 -4.98 1.86 -21.23
C ALA A 120 -6.27 2.58 -20.78
N ASP A 121 -7.40 1.89 -20.85
CA ASP A 121 -8.70 2.39 -20.43
C ASP A 121 -8.96 2.14 -18.92
N THR A 122 -10.14 2.50 -18.42
CA THR A 122 -10.55 2.30 -17.02
C THR A 122 -10.31 0.86 -16.53
N GLY A 123 -9.70 0.71 -15.35
CA GLY A 123 -9.43 -0.59 -14.76
C GLY A 123 -8.15 -0.64 -13.94
N THR A 124 -7.80 -1.84 -13.48
CA THR A 124 -6.53 -2.11 -12.81
C THR A 124 -5.61 -2.84 -13.79
N HIS A 125 -4.46 -2.25 -14.08
CA HIS A 125 -3.47 -2.76 -15.02
C HIS A 125 -2.19 -3.13 -14.29
N PHE A 126 -1.70 -4.34 -14.55
CA PHE A 126 -0.40 -4.76 -14.03
C PHE A 126 0.71 -3.94 -14.69
N LEU A 127 1.61 -3.37 -13.90
CA LEU A 127 2.79 -2.66 -14.41
C LEU A 127 4.01 -3.56 -14.38
N ALA A 128 4.43 -3.96 -13.18
CA ALA A 128 5.58 -4.85 -13.00
C ALA A 128 5.64 -5.42 -11.58
N THR A 129 6.36 -6.52 -11.44
CA THR A 129 6.89 -7.01 -10.17
C THR A 129 8.36 -6.62 -10.04
N TYR A 130 8.68 -5.88 -8.99
CA TYR A 130 10.03 -5.45 -8.67
C TYR A 130 10.63 -6.36 -7.62
N THR A 131 11.89 -6.75 -7.81
CA THR A 131 12.68 -7.46 -6.79
C THR A 131 13.70 -6.52 -6.19
N PHE A 132 13.73 -6.44 -4.87
CA PHE A 132 14.63 -5.60 -4.09
C PHE A 132 15.60 -6.47 -3.30
N SER A 133 16.84 -6.02 -3.17
CA SER A 133 17.81 -6.56 -2.21
C SER A 133 17.91 -5.66 -0.99
N VAL A 134 18.06 -6.27 0.19
CA VAL A 134 18.28 -5.58 1.47
C VAL A 134 19.71 -5.83 1.95
N SER A 135 20.44 -4.77 2.30
CA SER A 135 21.78 -4.93 2.88
C SER A 135 21.73 -5.66 4.23
N THR A 136 22.77 -6.45 4.51
CA THR A 136 22.90 -7.23 5.76
C THR A 136 23.00 -6.36 7.02
N SER A 137 23.33 -5.07 6.88
CA SER A 137 23.43 -4.13 8.01
C SER A 137 22.13 -3.43 8.35
N VAL A 138 21.07 -3.59 7.55
CA VAL A 138 19.83 -2.83 7.70
C VAL A 138 18.92 -3.52 8.71
N THR A 139 18.38 -2.75 9.66
CA THR A 139 17.31 -3.17 10.56
C THR A 139 16.37 -1.99 10.84
N GLY A 140 15.10 -2.28 11.15
CA GLY A 140 14.10 -1.27 11.49
C GLY A 140 12.88 -1.30 10.58
N THR A 141 12.03 -0.28 10.71
CA THR A 141 10.82 -0.11 9.90
C THR A 141 11.01 1.04 8.92
N PHE A 142 10.68 0.80 7.66
CA PHE A 142 10.80 1.74 6.56
C PHE A 142 9.49 1.82 5.78
N VAL A 143 9.31 2.90 5.00
CA VAL A 143 8.18 3.04 4.08
C VAL A 143 8.72 3.06 2.66
N LEU A 144 8.44 2.01 1.89
CA LEU A 144 8.66 1.98 0.45
C LEU A 144 7.46 2.63 -0.23
N GLY A 145 7.71 3.67 -1.01
CA GLY A 145 6.69 4.41 -1.73
C GLY A 145 7.05 4.62 -3.20
N THR A 146 6.03 4.89 -4.00
CA THR A 146 6.22 5.47 -5.34
C THR A 146 6.13 6.98 -5.27
N VAL A 147 6.82 7.66 -6.19
CA VAL A 147 6.71 9.11 -6.42
C VAL A 147 6.69 9.38 -7.92
N SER A 148 6.04 10.45 -8.34
CA SER A 148 6.16 11.01 -9.68
C SER A 148 6.63 12.45 -9.59
N HIS A 149 7.24 12.90 -10.68
CA HIS A 149 7.65 14.27 -10.86
C HIS A 149 7.00 14.74 -12.16
N PRO A 150 5.80 15.34 -12.10
CA PRO A 150 5.16 15.88 -13.30
C PRO A 150 6.13 16.86 -13.98
N ASP A 151 6.12 16.86 -15.31
CA ASP A 151 7.02 17.66 -16.15
C ASP A 151 8.50 17.20 -16.19
N SER A 152 8.83 16.09 -15.54
CA SER A 152 10.10 15.39 -15.72
C SER A 152 9.85 14.02 -16.35
N GLY A 153 10.76 13.57 -17.22
CA GLY A 153 10.62 12.31 -17.94
C GLY A 153 10.15 12.49 -19.39
N TRP A 154 8.96 11.98 -19.72
CA TRP A 154 8.40 11.93 -21.08
C TRP A 154 7.39 13.06 -21.32
N GLY A 155 7.64 13.90 -22.31
CA GLY A 155 6.70 14.94 -22.74
C GLY A 155 6.83 15.23 -24.23
N ASP A 156 5.71 15.24 -24.93
CA ASP A 156 5.54 15.83 -26.26
C ASP A 156 4.44 16.89 -26.14
N THR A 157 4.39 17.86 -27.04
CA THR A 157 3.28 18.83 -27.17
C THR A 157 1.91 18.18 -27.35
N ASP A 158 1.88 16.90 -27.73
CA ASP A 158 0.67 16.11 -27.90
C ASP A 158 0.27 15.30 -26.64
N PHE A 159 1.10 15.29 -25.59
CA PHE A 159 0.81 14.61 -24.33
C PHE A 159 0.66 15.61 -23.17
N ASN A 160 -0.53 15.65 -22.56
CA ASN A 160 -0.71 16.32 -21.29
C ASN A 160 -0.30 15.38 -20.16
N SER A 161 0.87 15.61 -19.56
CA SER A 161 1.26 14.93 -18.32
C SER A 161 0.56 15.57 -17.12
N HIS A 162 0.17 14.74 -16.15
CA HIS A 162 -0.22 15.20 -14.83
C HIS A 162 0.28 14.24 -13.77
N ASP A 163 0.29 14.71 -12.53
CA ASP A 163 0.67 13.89 -11.38
C ASP A 163 -0.35 12.78 -11.13
N PHE A 164 0.08 11.66 -10.54
CA PHE A 164 -0.85 10.63 -10.11
C PHE A 164 -1.74 11.17 -8.97
N THR A 165 -3.03 10.82 -8.97
CA THR A 165 -3.94 11.13 -7.85
C THR A 165 -3.55 10.37 -6.58
N GLY A 166 -2.86 9.23 -6.72
CA GLY A 166 -2.44 8.39 -5.60
C GLY A 166 -1.15 7.61 -5.86
N HIS A 167 -0.38 7.41 -4.79
CA HIS A 167 0.88 6.66 -4.81
C HIS A 167 0.81 5.38 -3.98
N ALA A 168 1.45 4.34 -4.49
CA ALA A 168 1.60 3.09 -3.76
C ALA A 168 2.56 3.26 -2.57
N THR A 169 2.21 2.66 -1.43
CA THR A 169 3.07 2.60 -0.24
C THR A 169 3.05 1.20 0.37
N VAL A 170 4.18 0.76 0.91
CA VAL A 170 4.39 -0.54 1.56
C VAL A 170 5.24 -0.34 2.80
N THR A 171 4.78 -0.83 3.94
CA THR A 171 5.58 -0.85 5.17
C THR A 171 6.57 -2.02 5.13
N LEU A 172 7.86 -1.74 5.26
CA LEU A 172 8.92 -2.74 5.33
C LEU A 172 9.38 -2.88 6.77
N ASN A 173 9.36 -4.10 7.31
CA ASN A 173 9.98 -4.43 8.59
C ASN A 173 11.21 -5.29 8.32
N VAL A 174 12.39 -4.72 8.56
CA VAL A 174 13.68 -5.38 8.37
C VAL A 174 14.24 -5.81 9.72
N GLY A 175 14.44 -7.11 9.90
CA GLY A 175 15.01 -7.66 11.13
C GLY A 175 14.39 -8.99 11.53
N PRO A 176 14.85 -9.59 12.64
CA PRO A 176 14.25 -10.80 13.17
C PRO A 176 12.80 -10.52 13.55
N PHE A 177 11.86 -11.02 12.74
CA PHE A 177 10.46 -10.96 13.07
C PHE A 177 10.20 -11.95 14.20
N ILE A 178 10.16 -11.45 15.43
CA ILE A 178 9.60 -12.18 16.56
C ILE A 178 8.10 -11.93 16.44
N PRO A 179 7.29 -12.89 15.93
CA PRO A 179 5.85 -12.73 15.99
C PRO A 179 5.52 -12.42 17.44
N GLU A 180 4.88 -11.27 17.70
CA GLU A 180 4.43 -11.00 19.05
C GLU A 180 3.66 -12.23 19.51
N PRO A 181 3.99 -12.78 20.70
CA PRO A 181 3.30 -13.97 21.18
C PRO A 181 1.83 -13.60 21.20
N VAL A 182 1.06 -14.20 20.28
CA VAL A 182 -0.38 -13.96 20.15
C VAL A 182 -0.89 -14.13 21.56
N THR A 183 -1.28 -13.02 22.20
CA THR A 183 -1.57 -13.03 23.63
C THR A 183 -2.66 -14.06 23.80
N CYS A 184 -2.30 -15.22 24.35
CA CYS A 184 -3.20 -16.33 24.58
C CYS A 184 -4.16 -15.89 25.69
N SER A 185 -5.11 -15.02 25.35
CA SER A 185 -6.23 -14.58 26.19
C SER A 185 -7.15 -15.74 26.60
N LEU A 186 -6.80 -16.97 26.22
CA LEU A 186 -7.51 -18.20 26.50
C LEU A 186 -7.27 -18.79 27.90
N LEU A 187 -6.36 -18.23 28.72
CA LEU A 187 -6.03 -18.78 30.04
C LEU A 187 -6.50 -17.95 31.25
N ILE A 188 -7.47 -17.04 31.11
CA ILE A 188 -8.10 -16.36 32.26
C ILE A 188 -9.57 -16.85 32.47
N GLY A 189 -10.11 -17.66 31.56
CA GLY A 189 -11.52 -18.12 31.62
C GLY A 189 -11.84 -19.33 32.51
N ILE A 190 -10.85 -20.06 33.06
CA ILE A 190 -11.10 -21.36 33.74
C ILE A 190 -10.95 -21.30 35.27
N LEU A 191 -10.51 -20.18 35.87
CA LEU A 191 -10.33 -20.13 37.33
C LEU A 191 -11.48 -19.49 38.13
N VAL A 192 -12.52 -18.94 37.49
CA VAL A 192 -13.61 -18.22 38.21
C VAL A 192 -14.86 -19.09 38.45
N THR A 193 -14.98 -20.27 37.82
CA THR A 193 -16.11 -21.20 38.04
C THR A 193 -15.82 -22.32 39.04
N GLY A 194 -14.78 -22.17 39.88
CA GLY A 194 -14.37 -23.19 40.86
C GLY A 194 -14.62 -22.88 42.34
N THR A 195 -15.08 -21.68 42.70
CA THR A 195 -15.26 -21.25 44.12
C THR A 195 -16.68 -20.79 44.43
N LEU A 196 -17.69 -21.53 43.99
CA LEU A 196 -19.09 -21.32 44.41
C LEU A 196 -19.81 -22.61 44.84
N VAL A 197 -19.07 -23.67 45.17
CA VAL A 197 -19.64 -24.99 45.58
C VAL A 197 -19.30 -25.42 47.02
N CYS A 198 -18.49 -24.67 47.79
CA CYS A 198 -18.09 -25.10 49.14
C CYS A 198 -18.47 -24.14 50.29
N HIS A 199 -19.66 -23.53 50.26
CA HIS A 199 -20.21 -22.80 51.42
C HIS A 199 -21.65 -23.20 51.76
N ARG A 200 -21.89 -24.52 51.86
CA ARG A 200 -23.12 -25.06 52.46
C ARG A 200 -22.82 -26.35 53.22
N ARG A 201 -22.34 -26.23 54.47
CA ARG A 201 -22.19 -27.23 55.55
C ARG A 201 -21.16 -26.63 56.53
N GLN A 202 -21.35 -26.38 57.81
CA GLN A 202 -22.24 -26.92 58.84
C GLN A 202 -22.32 -25.90 59.99
N THR A 203 -23.53 -25.52 60.41
CA THR A 203 -23.78 -25.07 61.77
C THR A 203 -23.87 -26.31 62.66
N PHE A 204 -22.73 -26.76 63.20
CA PHE A 204 -22.74 -27.72 64.31
C PHE A 204 -22.40 -26.99 65.61
N ARG A 205 -23.45 -26.73 66.38
CA ARG A 205 -23.44 -26.10 67.70
C ARG A 205 -23.17 -27.19 68.73
N ALA A 206 -21.97 -27.28 69.29
CA ALA A 206 -21.68 -28.12 70.44
C ALA A 206 -21.42 -27.24 71.67
N LYS A 207 -22.11 -27.58 72.75
CA LYS A 207 -22.35 -26.83 73.97
C LYS A 207 -21.24 -27.16 74.98
N THR A 208 -20.59 -26.13 75.51
CA THR A 208 -19.69 -26.17 76.67
C THR A 208 -20.40 -26.71 77.91
N ILE A 209 -19.82 -27.70 78.59
CA ILE A 209 -19.97 -27.91 80.03
C ILE A 209 -18.58 -28.24 80.58
N ALA A 210 -18.14 -27.45 81.56
CA ALA A 210 -16.93 -27.63 82.34
C ALA A 210 -17.31 -28.10 83.75
N HIS A 211 -16.32 -28.77 84.37
CA HIS A 211 -16.23 -29.24 85.76
C HIS A 211 -16.99 -30.51 86.13
#